data_AF-A0A8H8CGU2-F1
#
_entry.id   AF-A0A8H8CGU2-F1
#
_cell.length_a   1.000
_cell.length_b   1.000
_cell.length_c   1.000
_cell.angle_alpha   90.00
_cell.angle_beta   90.00
_cell.angle_gamma   90.00
#
_symmetry.space_group_name_H-M   'P 1'
#
loop_
_entity.id
_entity.type
_entity.pdbx_description
1 polymer ?
#
loop_
_entity_poly.entity_id
_entity_poly.type
_entity_poly.pdbx_seq_one_letter_code
_entity_poly.pdbx_strand_id
1 'polypeptide(L)'
;MRVASVFQVLTCLFSVSLVAAVGGKTDICGECRGSLNIPKLLSPKTFNVFGNINTCLCLSTIPNYIASNSLALSAVSYGGRDAVTNALTSLIYSGNHGTCNYPEHSQPSCQFGNPCGFTCTDGFTLNILSYPPNCVCPKPFTVCNGQCGLFKGCPSSYGKRSLSESSGKLLCPVGLAACQIIGRGTESWECVDTKQDLESCGGCMIQSSRPGFYKEEGVDCTAINGVSDVSCIEGKCRVRRCMPGYLVNEAGDNCVEDHGYSKLISQFDDLFEVTRVVWFNGIGASFFAPTIDMAFPN
;
A
#
# COMPACT_ATOMS: atom_id res chain seq x y z
N MET A 1 -1.11 64.47 8.59
CA MET A 1 -2.14 63.53 8.11
C MET A 1 -1.42 62.39 7.41
N ARG A 2 -1.42 61.19 8.01
CA ARG A 2 -0.69 60.01 7.54
C ARG A 2 -1.64 59.13 6.73
N VAL A 3 -1.28 58.81 5.49
CA VAL A 3 -2.02 57.87 4.64
C VAL A 3 -1.40 56.50 4.85
N ALA A 4 -2.14 55.57 5.47
CA ALA A 4 -1.74 54.18 5.63
C ALA A 4 -2.40 53.36 4.53
N SER A 5 -1.60 52.88 3.58
CA SER A 5 -2.04 51.98 2.52
C SER A 5 -2.22 50.57 3.07
N VAL A 6 -3.43 50.05 2.87
CA VAL A 6 -3.91 48.72 3.28
C VAL A 6 -3.22 47.63 2.44
N PHE A 7 -2.35 46.84 3.06
CA PHE A 7 -1.83 45.59 2.49
C PHE A 7 -2.87 44.48 2.74
N GLN A 8 -3.59 44.10 1.70
CA GLN A 8 -4.57 43.01 1.73
C GLN A 8 -3.82 41.68 1.57
N VAL A 9 -3.52 41.04 2.70
CA VAL A 9 -2.93 39.69 2.74
C VAL A 9 -4.02 38.68 2.37
N LEU A 10 -4.04 38.26 1.11
CA LEU A 10 -4.87 37.17 0.63
C LEU A 10 -4.22 35.84 1.02
N THR A 11 -4.61 35.30 2.18
CA THR A 11 -4.24 33.94 2.58
C THR A 11 -5.04 32.93 1.75
N CYS A 12 -4.45 32.42 0.67
CA CYS A 12 -4.94 31.22 0.00
C CYS A 12 -4.78 30.02 0.95
N LEU A 13 -5.87 29.67 1.64
CA LEU A 13 -6.04 28.39 2.31
C LEU A 13 -6.10 27.29 1.24
N PHE A 14 -4.93 26.78 0.84
CA PHE A 14 -4.85 25.48 0.19
C PHE A 14 -5.16 24.43 1.26
N SER A 15 -6.42 24.01 1.30
CA SER A 15 -6.84 22.79 1.96
C SER A 15 -6.13 21.61 1.30
N VAL A 16 -5.00 21.19 1.88
CA VAL A 16 -4.38 19.91 1.60
C VAL A 16 -5.30 18.86 2.20
N SER A 17 -6.21 18.33 1.40
CA SER A 17 -6.90 17.08 1.72
C SER A 17 -5.84 15.98 1.76
N LEU A 18 -5.41 15.62 2.97
CA LEU A 18 -4.66 14.41 3.21
C LEU A 18 -5.63 13.24 3.00
N VAL A 19 -5.78 12.80 1.75
CA VAL A 19 -6.44 11.55 1.43
C VAL A 19 -5.52 10.45 1.95
N ALA A 20 -5.88 9.87 3.09
CA ALA A 20 -5.34 8.58 3.53
C ALA A 20 -5.90 7.51 2.60
N ALA A 21 -5.27 7.34 1.44
CA ALA A 21 -5.48 6.19 0.58
C ALA A 21 -4.76 4.99 1.24
N VAL A 22 -5.53 4.17 1.95
CA VAL A 22 -5.13 2.81 2.35
C VAL A 22 -5.34 1.95 1.11
N GLY A 23 -4.25 1.77 0.38
CA GLY A 23 -4.19 1.11 -0.92
C GLY A 23 -2.82 1.41 -1.54
N GLY A 24 -2.09 0.38 -1.96
CA GLY A 24 -0.73 0.48 -2.50
C GLY A 24 -0.59 1.62 -3.52
N LYS A 25 0.45 2.45 -3.35
CA LYS A 25 0.67 3.62 -4.20
C LYS A 25 1.36 3.18 -5.49
N THR A 26 0.80 3.56 -6.64
CA THR A 26 1.48 3.42 -7.93
C THR A 26 2.11 4.75 -8.31
N ASP A 27 3.35 4.72 -8.79
CA ASP A 27 4.07 5.89 -9.30
C ASP A 27 4.94 5.51 -10.49
N ILE A 28 5.39 6.49 -11.27
CA ILE A 28 6.38 6.29 -12.33
C ILE A 28 7.66 6.99 -11.89
N CYS A 29 8.72 6.21 -11.78
CA CYS A 29 10.02 6.67 -11.32
C CYS A 29 11.09 6.39 -12.37
N GLY A 30 12.11 7.24 -12.44
CA GLY A 30 13.17 7.08 -13.41
C GLY A 30 14.42 7.90 -13.12
N GLU A 31 15.53 7.42 -13.66
CA GLU A 31 16.82 8.09 -13.60
C GLU A 31 16.85 9.28 -14.56
N CYS A 32 16.80 10.50 -14.03
CA CYS A 32 16.98 11.71 -14.81
C CYS A 32 18.49 11.94 -15.03
N ARG A 33 18.96 11.64 -16.23
CA ARG A 33 20.33 11.93 -16.69
C ARG A 33 20.28 12.78 -17.95
N GLY A 34 20.32 14.09 -17.78
CA GLY A 34 20.28 14.99 -18.93
C GLY A 34 20.19 16.45 -18.54
N SER A 35 20.26 17.31 -19.54
CA SER A 35 20.11 18.74 -19.33
C SER A 35 18.63 19.15 -19.21
N LEU A 36 18.31 19.97 -18.22
CA LEU A 36 16.99 20.58 -18.08
C LEU A 36 16.81 21.64 -19.18
N ASN A 37 16.05 21.26 -20.19
CA ASN A 37 15.82 22.05 -21.39
C ASN A 37 14.39 22.58 -21.38
N ILE A 38 14.22 23.90 -21.38
CA ILE A 38 12.92 24.55 -21.41
C ILE A 38 12.70 25.20 -22.78
N PRO A 39 11.58 24.91 -23.47
CA PRO A 39 11.30 25.49 -24.79
C PRO A 39 11.18 27.02 -24.70
N LYS A 40 11.70 27.72 -25.71
CA LYS A 40 11.56 29.19 -25.79
C LYS A 40 10.13 29.55 -26.13
N LEU A 41 9.56 30.51 -25.39
CA LEU A 41 8.17 30.96 -25.54
C LEU A 41 7.81 31.37 -26.97
N LEU A 42 8.73 32.01 -27.68
CA LEU A 42 8.52 32.51 -29.05
C LEU A 42 8.99 31.54 -30.15
N SER A 43 9.74 30.49 -29.80
CA SER A 43 10.36 29.56 -30.74
C SER A 43 10.44 28.14 -30.13
N PRO A 44 9.33 27.38 -30.12
CA PRO A 44 9.22 26.11 -29.40
C PRO A 44 10.14 25.00 -29.91
N LYS A 45 10.75 25.17 -31.10
CA LYS A 45 11.77 24.27 -31.64
C LYS A 45 13.17 24.47 -31.03
N THR A 46 13.35 25.51 -30.21
CA THR A 46 14.62 25.86 -29.57
C THR A 46 14.46 25.87 -28.05
N PHE A 47 15.52 25.52 -27.33
CA PHE A 47 15.50 25.36 -25.89
C PHE A 47 16.53 26.27 -25.22
N ASN A 48 16.26 26.66 -23.97
CA ASN A 48 17.29 27.17 -23.07
C ASN A 48 17.73 26.04 -22.13
N VAL A 49 19.04 25.89 -21.99
CA VAL A 49 19.66 24.89 -21.15
C VAL A 49 19.91 25.50 -19.78
N PHE A 50 19.26 24.97 -18.74
CA PHE A 50 19.41 25.48 -17.36
C PHE A 50 20.50 24.75 -16.56
N GLY A 51 20.88 23.54 -16.97
CA GLY A 51 21.91 22.75 -16.30
C GLY A 51 21.63 21.26 -16.39
N ASN A 52 22.55 20.44 -15.89
CA ASN A 52 22.40 18.99 -15.87
C ASN A 52 21.67 18.54 -14.60
N ILE A 53 20.67 17.69 -14.80
CA ILE A 53 19.97 16.94 -13.76
C ILE A 53 20.57 15.54 -13.76
N ASN A 54 21.08 15.14 -12.61
CA ASN A 54 21.60 13.80 -12.37
C ASN A 54 21.05 13.28 -11.04
N THR A 55 19.78 12.88 -11.06
CA THR A 55 19.07 12.38 -9.87
C THR A 55 17.97 11.41 -10.30
N CYS A 56 17.49 10.60 -9.38
CA CYS A 56 16.36 9.70 -9.61
C CYS A 56 15.10 10.39 -9.08
N LEU A 57 14.08 10.52 -9.91
CA LEU A 57 12.83 11.22 -9.55
C LEU A 57 11.62 10.35 -9.89
N CYS A 58 10.53 10.62 -9.18
CA CYS A 58 9.23 10.05 -9.49
C CYS A 58 8.25 11.16 -9.83
N LEU A 59 7.20 10.85 -10.60
CA LEU A 59 6.21 11.86 -10.99
C LEU A 59 5.57 12.52 -9.76
N SER A 60 5.29 11.74 -8.71
CA SER A 60 4.72 12.30 -7.48
C SER A 60 5.65 13.26 -6.74
N THR A 61 6.97 13.15 -6.94
CA THR A 61 7.97 13.97 -6.22
C THR A 61 8.39 15.22 -6.99
N ILE A 62 8.02 15.34 -8.27
CA ILE A 62 8.32 16.52 -9.10
C ILE A 62 7.92 17.84 -8.44
N PRO A 63 6.70 18.01 -7.88
CA PRO A 63 6.31 19.30 -7.31
C PRO A 63 7.22 19.75 -6.16
N ASN A 64 7.67 18.82 -5.33
CA ASN A 64 8.57 19.07 -4.21
C ASN A 64 10.01 19.30 -4.70
N TYR A 65 10.44 18.56 -5.73
CA TYR A 65 11.73 18.79 -6.37
C TYR A 65 11.83 20.20 -6.97
N ILE A 66 10.79 20.64 -7.68
CA ILE A 66 10.72 21.99 -8.24
C ILE A 66 10.79 23.06 -7.14
N ALA A 67 10.18 22.82 -5.98
CA ALA A 67 10.18 23.77 -4.87
C ALA A 67 11.53 23.86 -4.12
N SER A 68 12.39 22.85 -4.26
CA SER A 68 13.63 22.73 -3.46
C SER A 68 14.91 22.85 -4.29
N ASN A 69 14.87 22.51 -5.58
CA ASN A 69 16.04 22.54 -6.43
C ASN A 69 16.23 23.91 -7.11
N SER A 70 17.41 24.51 -6.94
CA SER A 70 17.73 25.85 -7.45
C SER A 70 17.69 25.96 -8.98
N LEU A 71 18.09 24.90 -9.71
CA LEU A 71 18.02 24.86 -11.18
C LEU A 71 16.57 24.82 -11.66
N ALA A 72 15.75 23.98 -11.03
CA ALA A 72 14.33 23.88 -11.33
C ALA A 72 13.60 25.20 -11.01
N LEU A 73 13.87 25.83 -9.86
CA LEU A 73 13.32 27.14 -9.50
C LEU A 73 13.67 28.22 -10.52
N SER A 74 14.93 28.26 -10.97
CA SER A 74 15.37 29.21 -12.00
C SER A 74 14.67 28.98 -13.34
N ALA A 75 14.46 27.72 -13.71
CA ALA A 75 13.73 27.33 -14.90
C ALA A 75 12.24 27.71 -14.82
N VAL A 76 11.62 27.63 -13.63
CA VAL A 76 10.21 28.04 -13.42
C VAL A 76 10.02 29.52 -13.68
N SER A 77 10.95 30.37 -13.23
CA SER A 77 10.90 31.81 -13.49
C SER A 77 10.95 32.17 -14.98
N TYR A 78 11.44 31.25 -15.84
CA TYR A 78 11.55 31.46 -17.27
C TYR A 78 10.38 30.84 -18.07
N GLY A 79 10.09 29.55 -17.85
CA GLY A 79 9.12 28.80 -18.63
C GLY A 79 7.78 28.55 -17.93
N GLY A 80 7.65 28.94 -16.66
CA GLY A 80 6.53 28.56 -15.81
C GLY A 80 6.64 27.13 -15.26
N ARG A 81 5.80 26.81 -14.28
CA ARG A 81 5.85 25.53 -13.56
C ARG A 81 5.49 24.34 -14.45
N ASP A 82 4.58 24.53 -15.39
CA ASP A 82 4.12 23.45 -16.27
C ASP A 82 5.20 23.03 -17.27
N ALA A 83 5.92 23.99 -17.85
CA ALA A 83 7.03 23.69 -18.76
C ALA A 83 8.15 22.91 -18.05
N VAL A 84 8.47 23.28 -16.81
CA VAL A 84 9.47 22.57 -16.00
C VAL A 84 9.00 21.18 -15.60
N THR A 85 7.74 21.03 -15.18
CA THR A 85 7.14 19.72 -14.88
C THR A 85 7.18 18.81 -16.10
N ASN A 86 6.83 19.31 -17.29
CA ASN A 86 6.87 18.54 -18.54
C ASN A 86 8.30 18.16 -18.95
N ALA A 87 9.26 19.05 -18.77
CA ALA A 87 10.67 18.78 -19.05
C ALA A 87 11.25 17.72 -18.10
N LEU A 88 10.95 17.80 -16.80
CA LEU A 88 11.35 16.79 -15.81
C LEU A 88 10.67 15.45 -16.06
N THR A 89 9.38 15.47 -16.39
CA THR A 89 8.62 14.28 -16.77
C THR A 89 9.24 13.61 -17.99
N SER A 90 9.59 14.39 -19.02
CA SER A 90 10.31 13.89 -20.19
C SER A 90 11.67 13.27 -19.82
N LEU A 91 12.40 13.88 -18.88
CA LEU A 91 13.68 13.34 -18.40
C LEU A 91 13.50 11.98 -17.71
N ILE A 92 12.46 11.83 -16.89
CA ILE A 92 12.10 10.54 -16.26
C ILE A 92 11.87 9.47 -17.35
N TYR A 93 11.01 9.76 -18.33
CA TYR A 93 10.70 8.80 -19.40
C TYR A 93 11.85 8.55 -20.37
N SER A 94 12.80 9.48 -20.49
CA SER A 94 13.98 9.28 -21.35
C SER A 94 15.06 8.40 -20.73
N GLY A 95 15.04 8.23 -19.40
CA GLY A 95 16.03 7.47 -18.65
C GLY A 95 15.64 6.00 -18.42
N ASN A 96 16.39 5.34 -17.56
CA ASN A 96 15.97 4.05 -17.00
C ASN A 96 14.81 4.29 -16.04
N HIS A 97 13.59 3.89 -16.43
CA HIS A 97 12.36 4.17 -15.71
C HIS A 97 11.50 2.92 -15.52
N GLY A 98 10.55 2.98 -14.57
CA GLY A 98 9.62 1.90 -14.31
C GLY A 98 8.29 2.40 -13.74
N THR A 99 7.22 1.64 -14.00
CA THR A 99 5.95 1.80 -13.30
C THR A 99 6.03 1.00 -12.00
N CYS A 100 6.09 1.72 -10.89
CA CYS A 100 6.39 1.16 -9.57
C CYS A 100 5.11 1.00 -8.76
N ASN A 101 4.87 -0.22 -8.28
CA ASN A 101 3.77 -0.53 -7.37
C ASN A 101 4.33 -0.74 -5.97
N TYR A 102 4.00 0.17 -5.07
CA TYR A 102 4.54 0.18 -3.72
C TYR A 102 3.60 -0.52 -2.74
N PRO A 103 4.13 -1.40 -1.87
CA PRO A 103 3.35 -2.04 -0.82
C PRO A 103 2.88 -1.01 0.21
N GLU A 104 1.92 -1.38 1.06
CA GLU A 104 1.56 -0.54 2.20
C GLU A 104 2.73 -0.33 3.16
N HIS A 105 2.68 0.75 3.95
CA HIS A 105 3.75 1.15 4.86
C HIS A 105 5.11 1.28 4.16
N SER A 106 5.10 1.86 2.95
CA SER A 106 6.31 2.15 2.20
C SER A 106 6.30 3.56 1.62
N GLN A 107 7.50 4.08 1.42
CA GLN A 107 7.74 5.35 0.74
C GLN A 107 8.67 5.12 -0.46
N PRO A 108 8.35 5.71 -1.63
CA PRO A 108 9.23 5.67 -2.79
C PRO A 108 10.61 6.20 -2.46
N SER A 109 11.65 5.46 -2.86
CA SER A 109 13.05 5.82 -2.69
C SER A 109 13.78 5.47 -3.99
N CYS A 110 13.57 6.32 -5.00
CA CYS A 110 14.16 6.18 -6.33
C CYS A 110 15.69 6.18 -6.22
N GLN A 111 16.34 5.13 -6.73
CA GLN A 111 17.80 5.01 -6.76
C GLN A 111 18.29 4.70 -8.18
N PHE A 112 19.54 5.08 -8.48
CA PHE A 112 20.18 4.68 -9.73
C PHE A 112 20.29 3.15 -9.81
N GLY A 113 19.92 2.58 -10.94
CA GLY A 113 19.81 1.13 -11.18
C GLY A 113 18.51 0.50 -10.64
N ASN A 114 17.80 1.17 -9.72
CA ASN A 114 16.55 0.69 -9.14
C ASN A 114 15.54 1.85 -8.97
N PRO A 115 14.89 2.29 -10.07
CA PRO A 115 13.93 3.39 -10.01
C PRO A 115 12.72 3.08 -9.11
N CYS A 116 12.36 1.80 -8.96
CA CYS A 116 11.27 1.35 -8.10
C CYS A 116 11.72 0.97 -6.68
N GLY A 117 12.89 1.45 -6.25
CA GLY A 117 13.31 1.34 -4.86
C GLY A 117 12.30 1.98 -3.91
N PHE A 118 12.14 1.39 -2.73
CA PHE A 118 11.32 1.91 -1.66
C PHE A 118 11.93 1.60 -0.30
N THR A 119 11.52 2.37 0.69
CA THR A 119 11.86 2.16 2.10
C THR A 119 10.59 1.93 2.89
N CYS A 120 10.59 0.94 3.78
CA CYS A 120 9.47 0.72 4.68
C CYS A 120 9.39 1.85 5.72
N THR A 121 8.16 2.26 6.02
CA THR A 121 7.83 3.30 7.00
C THR A 121 7.15 2.67 8.21
N ASP A 122 6.78 3.50 9.19
CA ASP A 122 5.94 3.09 10.32
C ASP A 122 6.52 1.93 11.14
N GLY A 123 7.84 1.76 11.16
CA GLY A 123 8.53 0.69 11.88
C GLY A 123 8.50 -0.68 11.19
N PHE A 124 7.93 -0.78 9.99
CA PHE A 124 7.96 -2.01 9.19
C PHE A 124 9.35 -2.26 8.63
N THR A 125 9.65 -3.52 8.35
CA THR A 125 10.93 -3.98 7.81
C THR A 125 10.75 -4.58 6.42
N LEU A 126 11.77 -4.41 5.57
CA LEU A 126 11.75 -4.91 4.20
C LEU A 126 11.88 -6.44 4.20
N ASN A 127 10.92 -7.12 3.59
CA ASN A 127 10.99 -8.54 3.31
C ASN A 127 11.37 -8.77 1.85
N ILE A 128 12.66 -9.04 1.63
CA ILE A 128 13.23 -9.35 0.30
C ILE A 128 12.95 -10.79 -0.16
N LEU A 129 12.43 -11.64 0.72
CA LEU A 129 12.13 -13.05 0.40
C LEU A 129 10.75 -13.21 -0.25
N SER A 130 9.91 -12.18 -0.20
CA SER A 130 8.65 -12.13 -0.95
C SER A 130 8.89 -11.57 -2.36
N TYR A 131 8.16 -12.08 -3.34
CA TYR A 131 8.14 -11.52 -4.69
C TYR A 131 6.69 -11.21 -5.11
N PRO A 132 6.30 -9.93 -5.22
CA PRO A 132 7.13 -8.73 -5.05
C PRO A 132 7.56 -8.48 -3.58
N PRO A 133 8.70 -7.81 -3.33
CA PRO A 133 9.13 -7.44 -1.98
C PRO A 133 8.06 -6.59 -1.28
N ASN A 134 7.86 -6.83 0.02
CA ASN A 134 6.85 -6.13 0.82
C ASN A 134 7.40 -5.65 2.17
N CYS A 135 6.64 -4.78 2.84
CA CYS A 135 6.95 -4.30 4.18
C CYS A 135 6.18 -5.15 5.20
N VAL A 136 6.91 -5.79 6.11
CA VAL A 136 6.33 -6.69 7.12
C VAL A 136 6.72 -6.27 8.53
N CYS A 137 5.87 -6.61 9.48
CA CYS A 137 6.13 -6.47 10.91
C CYS A 137 6.51 -7.85 11.48
N PRO A 138 7.81 -8.19 11.55
CA PRO A 138 8.23 -9.51 11.98
C PRO A 138 8.02 -9.68 13.49
N LYS A 139 7.78 -10.91 13.94
CA LYS A 139 7.80 -11.20 15.39
C LYS A 139 9.19 -10.89 15.96
N PRO A 140 9.29 -10.35 17.19
CA PRO A 140 8.26 -10.19 18.21
C PRO A 140 7.50 -8.85 18.15
N PHE A 141 7.66 -8.08 17.08
CA PHE A 141 6.95 -6.80 16.90
C PHE A 141 5.48 -7.04 16.55
N THR A 142 4.63 -6.06 16.83
CA THR A 142 3.18 -6.10 16.56
C THR A 142 2.77 -4.78 15.95
N VAL A 143 1.76 -4.80 15.06
CA VAL A 143 1.22 -3.58 14.46
C VAL A 143 0.15 -3.00 15.39
N CYS A 144 0.32 -1.76 15.82
CA CYS A 144 -0.66 -1.01 16.62
C CYS A 144 -0.89 0.37 16.01
N ASN A 145 -2.15 0.72 15.72
CA ASN A 145 -2.52 2.02 15.11
C ASN A 145 -1.69 2.35 13.84
N GLY A 146 -1.43 1.35 13.00
CA GLY A 146 -0.65 1.48 11.76
C GLY A 146 0.87 1.56 11.94
N GLN A 147 1.40 1.39 13.15
CA GLN A 147 2.84 1.36 13.42
C GLN A 147 3.27 -0.03 13.88
N CYS A 148 4.36 -0.57 13.33
CA CYS A 148 5.02 -1.77 13.78
C CYS A 148 6.04 -1.45 14.89
N GLY A 149 5.94 -2.15 16.01
CA GLY A 149 6.81 -1.91 17.15
C GLY A 149 6.67 -2.94 18.26
N LEU A 150 7.53 -2.83 19.28
CA LEU A 150 7.48 -3.72 20.43
C LEU A 150 6.48 -3.15 21.44
N PHE A 151 5.21 -3.46 21.23
CA PHE A 151 4.15 -3.01 22.12
C PHE A 151 3.86 -4.08 23.18
N LYS A 152 3.73 -3.65 24.43
CA LYS A 152 3.25 -4.52 25.52
C LYS A 152 1.73 -4.77 25.42
N GLY A 153 1.05 -4.08 24.51
CA GLY A 153 -0.38 -4.17 24.16
C GLY A 153 -0.72 -2.99 23.24
N CYS A 154 -1.65 -3.15 22.30
CA CYS A 154 -2.12 -2.05 21.45
C CYS A 154 -3.13 -1.21 22.24
N PRO A 155 -2.83 0.07 22.58
CA PRO A 155 -3.85 0.92 23.18
C PRO A 155 -4.90 1.22 22.12
N SER A 156 -6.12 0.69 22.30
CA SER A 156 -7.30 1.29 21.68
C SER A 156 -7.41 2.73 22.21
N SER A 157 -7.90 3.67 21.40
CA SER A 157 -8.01 5.09 21.77
C SER A 157 -8.88 5.37 23.01
N TYR A 158 -9.41 4.34 23.66
CA TYR A 158 -10.15 4.42 24.92
C TYR A 158 -9.21 4.11 26.09
N GLY A 159 -8.70 5.17 26.72
CA GLY A 159 -7.95 5.02 27.96
C GLY A 159 -8.81 4.37 29.05
N LYS A 160 -8.29 3.31 29.68
CA LYS A 160 -8.89 2.59 30.84
C LYS A 160 -9.28 3.52 32.01
N ARG A 161 -8.70 4.72 32.08
CA ARG A 161 -8.99 5.77 33.08
C ARG A 161 -10.20 6.67 32.75
N SER A 162 -10.85 6.48 31.59
CA SER A 162 -12.12 7.17 31.27
C SER A 162 -13.35 6.45 31.82
N LEU A 163 -13.17 5.21 32.32
CA LEU A 163 -14.22 4.45 32.95
C LEU A 163 -14.11 4.66 34.44
N SER A 164 -14.96 5.55 34.94
CA SER A 164 -15.21 5.70 36.37
C SER A 164 -15.50 4.32 36.95
N GLU A 165 -14.67 3.89 37.90
CA GLU A 165 -15.01 2.92 38.94
C GLU A 165 -16.19 3.47 39.75
N SER A 166 -17.38 3.51 39.17
CA SER A 166 -18.59 3.76 39.93
C SER A 166 -19.80 3.32 39.14
N SER A 167 -20.55 2.39 39.74
CA SER A 167 -21.89 1.95 39.33
C SER A 167 -21.98 0.82 38.29
N GLY A 168 -21.45 -0.36 38.64
CA GLY A 168 -22.30 -1.55 38.78
C GLY A 168 -23.04 -2.14 37.57
N LYS A 169 -22.69 -1.90 36.30
CA LYS A 169 -23.25 -2.74 35.22
C LYS A 169 -22.46 -2.94 33.93
N LEU A 170 -21.47 -2.11 33.59
CA LEU A 170 -20.73 -2.30 32.34
C LEU A 170 -19.24 -2.04 32.54
N LEU A 171 -18.42 -3.05 32.23
CA LEU A 171 -16.96 -2.96 32.25
C LEU A 171 -16.43 -2.09 31.09
N CYS A 172 -17.24 -1.85 30.06
CA CYS A 172 -16.88 -1.09 28.88
C CYS A 172 -17.95 -0.04 28.51
N PRO A 173 -17.60 1.00 27.75
CA PRO A 173 -18.57 1.93 27.17
C PRO A 173 -19.63 1.19 26.35
N VAL A 174 -20.79 1.82 26.18
CA VAL A 174 -21.86 1.29 25.32
C VAL A 174 -21.31 1.06 23.91
N GLY A 175 -21.53 -0.14 23.37
CA GLY A 175 -21.04 -0.54 22.05
C GLY A 175 -19.73 -1.32 22.06
N LEU A 176 -19.03 -1.41 23.21
CA LEU A 176 -17.81 -2.20 23.36
C LEU A 176 -18.02 -3.40 24.29
N ALA A 177 -17.35 -4.49 23.97
CA ALA A 177 -17.32 -5.74 24.71
C ALA A 177 -16.10 -5.81 25.62
N ALA A 178 -16.28 -6.20 26.88
CA ALA A 178 -15.16 -6.50 27.77
C ALA A 178 -14.64 -7.92 27.48
N CYS A 179 -13.48 -8.00 26.83
CA CYS A 179 -12.80 -9.25 26.46
C CYS A 179 -11.56 -9.50 27.34
N GLN A 180 -11.30 -10.77 27.65
CA GLN A 180 -10.16 -11.16 28.46
C GLN A 180 -8.87 -11.20 27.64
N ILE A 181 -7.76 -10.68 28.20
CA ILE A 181 -6.46 -10.64 27.51
C ILE A 181 -5.65 -11.91 27.81
N ILE A 182 -5.22 -12.61 26.78
CA ILE A 182 -4.35 -13.80 26.89
C ILE A 182 -2.97 -13.41 27.42
N GLY A 183 -2.41 -14.23 28.32
CA GLY A 183 -1.03 -14.07 28.80
C GLY A 183 -0.83 -12.95 29.84
N ARG A 184 -1.91 -12.29 30.25
CA ARG A 184 -1.94 -11.43 31.43
C ARG A 184 -2.88 -12.07 32.46
N GLY A 185 -2.57 -11.94 33.76
CA GLY A 185 -3.29 -12.65 34.84
C GLY A 185 -4.81 -12.50 34.74
N THR A 186 -5.56 -13.39 35.42
CA THR A 186 -7.01 -13.59 35.20
C THR A 186 -7.91 -12.35 35.34
N GLU A 187 -7.39 -11.22 35.80
CA GLU A 187 -8.08 -9.93 35.94
C GLU A 187 -7.82 -8.97 34.78
N SER A 188 -7.03 -9.36 33.79
CA SER A 188 -6.66 -8.52 32.66
C SER A 188 -7.70 -8.62 31.54
N TRP A 189 -8.29 -7.47 31.22
CA TRP A 189 -9.33 -7.34 30.21
C TRP A 189 -9.17 -6.02 29.45
N GLU A 190 -9.75 -5.98 28.25
CA GLU A 190 -9.81 -4.83 27.36
C GLU A 190 -11.21 -4.64 26.76
N CYS A 191 -11.48 -3.44 26.25
CA CYS A 191 -12.71 -3.13 25.54
C CYS A 191 -12.49 -3.27 24.03
N VAL A 192 -13.25 -4.16 23.40
CA VAL A 192 -13.15 -4.51 21.99
C VAL A 192 -14.46 -4.16 21.27
N ASP A 193 -14.38 -3.61 20.07
CA ASP A 193 -15.55 -3.45 19.20
C ASP A 193 -15.74 -4.72 18.37
N THR A 194 -16.51 -5.67 18.91
CA THR A 194 -16.74 -6.97 18.26
C THR A 194 -17.51 -6.87 16.94
N LYS A 195 -17.99 -5.68 16.55
CA LYS A 195 -18.67 -5.48 15.27
C LYS A 195 -17.71 -5.18 14.12
N GLN A 196 -16.50 -4.73 14.42
CA GLN A 196 -15.52 -4.24 13.44
C GLN A 196 -14.13 -4.83 13.63
N ASP A 197 -13.84 -5.38 14.80
CA ASP A 197 -12.55 -6.02 15.09
C ASP A 197 -12.40 -7.33 14.32
N LEU A 198 -11.27 -7.49 13.62
CA LEU A 198 -10.97 -8.66 12.79
C LEU A 198 -10.69 -9.91 13.63
N GLU A 199 -10.04 -9.74 14.77
CA GLU A 199 -9.54 -10.82 15.61
C GLU A 199 -10.59 -11.26 16.64
N SER A 200 -11.61 -10.44 16.88
CA SER A 200 -12.70 -10.68 17.83
C SER A 200 -14.04 -10.37 17.17
N CYS A 201 -14.23 -10.83 15.94
CA CYS A 201 -15.42 -10.56 15.17
C CYS A 201 -16.61 -11.35 15.72
N GLY A 202 -17.70 -10.67 16.06
CA GLY A 202 -18.92 -11.28 16.62
C GLY A 202 -18.86 -11.54 18.13
N GLY A 203 -17.68 -11.52 18.75
CA GLY A 203 -17.52 -11.83 20.17
C GLY A 203 -16.07 -11.82 20.64
N CYS A 204 -15.83 -12.23 21.88
CA CYS A 204 -14.46 -12.29 22.41
C CYS A 204 -13.78 -13.61 22.03
N MET A 205 -12.49 -13.55 21.68
CA MET A 205 -11.64 -14.74 21.47
C MET A 205 -11.59 -15.68 22.66
N ILE A 206 -11.70 -15.14 23.87
CA ILE A 206 -11.82 -15.93 25.09
C ILE A 206 -13.09 -15.55 25.79
N GLN A 207 -13.93 -16.56 25.99
CA GLN A 207 -15.10 -16.48 26.82
C GLN A 207 -14.69 -16.31 28.28
N SER A 208 -15.28 -15.33 28.96
CA SER A 208 -15.18 -15.20 30.41
C SER A 208 -16.53 -15.43 31.04
N SER A 209 -16.60 -16.38 31.97
CA SER A 209 -17.83 -16.67 32.73
C SER A 209 -18.11 -15.64 33.83
N ARG A 210 -17.29 -14.59 33.94
CA ARG A 210 -17.42 -13.57 34.99
C ARG A 210 -18.51 -12.54 34.66
N PRO A 211 -19.27 -12.07 35.67
CA PRO A 211 -20.23 -10.98 35.48
C PRO A 211 -19.56 -9.72 34.91
N GLY A 212 -20.19 -9.11 33.91
CA GLY A 212 -19.69 -7.89 33.25
C GLY A 212 -18.82 -8.12 32.02
N PHE A 213 -18.40 -9.35 31.75
CA PHE A 213 -17.69 -9.73 30.53
C PHE A 213 -18.65 -10.10 29.40
N TYR A 214 -18.20 -9.89 28.17
CA TYR A 214 -18.95 -10.29 26.99
C TYR A 214 -18.88 -11.81 26.82
N LYS A 215 -20.01 -12.43 26.48
CA LYS A 215 -20.18 -13.89 26.51
C LYS A 215 -20.14 -14.55 25.15
N GLU A 216 -20.42 -13.80 24.09
CA GLU A 216 -20.41 -14.35 22.74
C GLU A 216 -18.98 -14.67 22.32
N GLU A 217 -18.84 -15.78 21.61
CA GLU A 217 -17.58 -16.24 21.04
C GLU A 217 -17.24 -15.42 19.79
N GLY A 218 -16.01 -14.93 19.74
CA GLY A 218 -15.49 -14.26 18.56
C GLY A 218 -14.92 -15.25 17.55
N VAL A 219 -14.75 -14.77 16.32
CA VAL A 219 -13.97 -15.44 15.28
C VAL A 219 -12.86 -14.49 14.82
N ASP A 220 -11.65 -15.05 14.67
CA ASP A 220 -10.55 -14.37 13.99
C ASP A 220 -10.72 -14.56 12.48
N CYS A 221 -11.15 -13.49 11.81
CA CYS A 221 -11.38 -13.50 10.37
C CYS A 221 -10.08 -13.63 9.56
N THR A 222 -8.91 -13.32 10.13
CA THR A 222 -7.62 -13.43 9.46
C THR A 222 -7.10 -14.86 9.42
N ALA A 223 -7.59 -15.72 10.33
CA ALA A 223 -7.31 -17.15 10.36
C ALA A 223 -8.10 -17.96 9.31
N ILE A 224 -8.98 -17.33 8.52
CA ILE A 224 -9.72 -17.99 7.44
C ILE A 224 -8.74 -18.47 6.37
N ASN A 225 -8.78 -19.77 6.06
CA ASN A 225 -7.87 -20.36 5.09
C ASN A 225 -8.12 -19.78 3.68
N GLY A 226 -7.05 -19.51 2.93
CA GLY A 226 -7.15 -18.98 1.58
C GLY A 226 -7.48 -17.49 1.50
N VAL A 227 -7.66 -16.79 2.63
CA VAL A 227 -8.08 -15.39 2.63
C VAL A 227 -6.92 -14.45 2.32
N SER A 228 -7.17 -13.44 1.48
CA SER A 228 -6.21 -12.38 1.16
C SER A 228 -6.69 -11.00 1.61
N ASP A 229 -8.00 -10.76 1.62
CA ASP A 229 -8.63 -9.52 2.10
C ASP A 229 -9.96 -9.86 2.77
N VAL A 230 -10.12 -9.45 4.02
CA VAL A 230 -11.26 -9.77 4.88
C VAL A 230 -11.60 -8.60 5.79
N SER A 231 -12.87 -8.47 6.14
CA SER A 231 -13.36 -7.42 7.03
C SER A 231 -14.35 -8.00 8.04
N CYS A 232 -14.38 -7.48 9.25
CA CYS A 232 -15.49 -7.73 10.18
C CYS A 232 -16.56 -6.66 9.98
N ILE A 233 -17.77 -7.06 9.60
CA ILE A 233 -18.88 -6.15 9.36
C ILE A 233 -20.07 -6.64 10.18
N GLU A 234 -20.50 -5.82 11.14
CA GLU A 234 -21.62 -6.12 12.05
C GLU A 234 -21.44 -7.44 12.80
N GLY A 235 -20.20 -7.79 13.13
CA GLY A 235 -19.87 -9.03 13.84
C GLY A 235 -19.84 -10.27 12.98
N LYS A 236 -19.72 -10.12 11.65
CA LYS A 236 -19.56 -11.22 10.70
C LYS A 236 -18.33 -11.02 9.83
N CYS A 237 -17.54 -12.08 9.64
CA CYS A 237 -16.45 -12.08 8.69
C CYS A 237 -17.00 -11.97 7.27
N ARG A 238 -16.44 -11.03 6.49
CA ARG A 238 -16.76 -10.79 5.09
C ARG A 238 -15.48 -10.82 4.28
N VAL A 239 -15.36 -11.86 3.46
CA VAL A 239 -14.22 -12.06 2.57
C VAL A 239 -14.42 -11.23 1.31
N ARG A 240 -13.46 -10.37 1.00
CA ARG A 240 -13.44 -9.56 -0.23
C ARG A 240 -12.57 -10.18 -1.31
N ARG A 241 -11.48 -10.85 -0.91
CA ARG A 241 -10.52 -11.46 -1.84
C ARG A 241 -9.88 -12.71 -1.24
N CYS A 242 -9.76 -13.73 -2.06
CA CYS A 242 -8.99 -14.94 -1.75
C CYS A 242 -7.61 -14.91 -2.43
N MET A 243 -6.68 -15.69 -1.89
CA MET A 243 -5.38 -15.96 -2.52
C MET A 243 -5.56 -16.70 -3.86
N PRO A 244 -4.57 -16.63 -4.78
CA PRO A 244 -4.62 -17.40 -6.02
C PRO A 244 -4.88 -18.89 -5.79
N GLY A 245 -5.75 -19.50 -6.59
CA GLY A 245 -6.20 -20.89 -6.43
C GLY A 245 -7.42 -21.06 -5.52
N TYR A 246 -7.96 -19.97 -4.97
CA TYR A 246 -9.17 -19.96 -4.16
C TYR A 246 -10.19 -18.95 -4.68
N LEU A 247 -11.47 -19.25 -4.51
CA LEU A 247 -12.61 -18.39 -4.83
C LEU A 247 -13.44 -18.12 -3.58
N VAL A 248 -14.06 -16.93 -3.52
CA VAL A 248 -14.99 -16.60 -2.45
C VAL A 248 -16.24 -17.46 -2.59
N ASN A 249 -16.70 -18.05 -1.49
CA ASN A 249 -17.92 -18.84 -1.48
C ASN A 249 -19.19 -17.98 -1.65
N GLU A 250 -20.33 -18.61 -1.94
CA GLU A 250 -21.62 -17.89 -2.13
C GLU A 250 -22.05 -17.07 -0.90
N ALA A 251 -21.68 -17.52 0.30
CA ALA A 251 -21.99 -16.83 1.55
C ALA A 251 -21.10 -15.60 1.79
N GLY A 252 -19.99 -15.45 1.07
CA GLY A 252 -19.05 -14.34 1.19
C GLY A 252 -18.26 -14.33 2.50
N ASP A 253 -18.12 -15.48 3.15
CA ASP A 253 -17.50 -15.63 4.46
C ASP A 253 -16.31 -16.60 4.48
N ASN A 254 -16.01 -17.28 3.36
CA ASN A 254 -14.90 -18.22 3.27
C ASN A 254 -14.29 -18.27 1.86
N CYS A 255 -13.08 -18.80 1.77
CA CYS A 255 -12.40 -19.10 0.52
C CYS A 255 -12.40 -20.61 0.26
N VAL A 256 -12.85 -21.03 -0.91
CA VAL A 256 -12.87 -22.44 -1.34
C VAL A 256 -11.91 -22.65 -2.50
N GLU A 257 -11.28 -23.82 -2.58
CA GLU A 257 -10.35 -24.12 -3.66
C GLU A 257 -11.05 -24.06 -5.03
N ASP A 258 -10.41 -23.39 -5.99
CA ASP A 258 -10.87 -23.37 -7.37
C ASP A 258 -10.42 -24.66 -8.09
N HIS A 259 -11.28 -25.67 -8.07
CA HIS A 259 -11.05 -26.90 -8.81
C HIS A 259 -10.93 -26.67 -10.34
N GLY A 260 -11.37 -25.53 -10.87
CA GLY A 260 -11.16 -25.12 -12.26
C GLY A 260 -9.71 -24.72 -12.55
N TYR A 261 -9.03 -24.09 -11.59
CA TYR A 261 -7.61 -23.72 -11.69
C TYR A 261 -6.68 -24.94 -11.65
N SER A 262 -7.03 -25.97 -10.87
CA SER A 262 -6.29 -27.24 -10.82
C SER A 262 -6.28 -27.97 -12.18
N LYS A 263 -7.37 -27.85 -12.95
CA LYS A 263 -7.52 -28.48 -14.27
C LYS A 263 -6.68 -27.77 -15.34
N LEU A 264 -6.61 -26.43 -15.28
CA LEU A 264 -5.77 -25.62 -16.17
C LEU A 264 -4.27 -25.83 -15.93
N ILE A 265 -3.84 -26.03 -14.67
CA ILE A 265 -2.45 -26.38 -14.35
C ILE A 265 -2.12 -27.78 -14.87
N SER A 266 -3.01 -28.76 -14.68
CA SER A 266 -2.79 -30.13 -15.21
C SER A 266 -2.68 -30.19 -16.74
N GLN A 267 -3.34 -29.28 -17.47
CA GLN A 267 -3.21 -29.16 -18.94
C GLN A 267 -1.94 -28.42 -19.39
N PHE A 268 -1.34 -27.59 -18.53
CA PHE A 268 -0.07 -26.93 -18.83
C PHE A 268 1.14 -27.85 -18.63
N ASP A 269 1.06 -28.79 -17.69
CA ASP A 269 2.11 -29.81 -17.49
C ASP A 269 2.20 -30.79 -18.69
N ASP A 270 1.08 -31.10 -19.35
CA ASP A 270 1.07 -31.91 -20.59
C ASP A 270 1.77 -31.20 -21.78
N LEU A 271 1.80 -29.86 -21.81
CA LEU A 271 2.50 -29.10 -22.87
C LEU A 271 4.03 -29.02 -22.66
N PHE A 272 4.51 -29.23 -21.44
CA PHE A 272 5.94 -29.26 -21.12
C PHE A 272 6.60 -30.62 -21.40
N GLU A 273 5.83 -31.71 -21.47
CA GLU A 273 6.35 -33.01 -21.91
C GLU A 273 6.61 -33.06 -23.42
N VAL A 274 5.76 -32.41 -24.24
CA VAL A 274 5.94 -32.38 -25.71
C VAL A 274 7.18 -31.56 -26.11
N THR A 275 7.53 -30.52 -25.35
CA THR A 275 8.72 -29.69 -25.62
C THR A 275 10.03 -30.39 -25.25
N ARG A 276 10.06 -31.43 -24.39
CA ARG A 276 11.29 -32.19 -24.11
C ARG A 276 11.68 -33.17 -25.21
N VAL A 277 10.73 -33.66 -26.01
CA VAL A 277 11.02 -34.67 -27.05
C VAL A 277 11.79 -34.08 -28.24
N VAL A 278 11.72 -32.76 -28.46
CA VAL A 278 12.33 -32.12 -29.65
C VAL A 278 13.81 -31.73 -29.43
N TRP A 279 14.32 -31.74 -28.19
CA TRP A 279 15.68 -31.23 -27.89
C TRP A 279 16.83 -32.23 -28.04
N PHE A 280 16.59 -33.47 -28.47
CA PHE A 280 17.65 -34.48 -28.58
C PHE A 280 18.15 -34.81 -29.99
N ASN A 281 17.74 -34.08 -31.04
CA ASN A 281 18.35 -34.24 -32.36
C ASN A 281 18.73 -32.89 -32.96
N GLY A 282 19.95 -32.47 -32.64
CA GLY A 282 20.95 -32.04 -33.62
C GLY A 282 20.60 -30.98 -34.66
N ILE A 283 21.47 -29.96 -34.67
CA ILE A 283 21.88 -29.13 -35.81
C ILE A 283 21.02 -27.87 -36.03
N GLY A 284 21.55 -26.73 -35.57
CA GLY A 284 21.67 -25.50 -36.36
C GLY A 284 20.40 -24.69 -36.69
N ALA A 285 20.50 -23.40 -36.33
CA ALA A 285 19.91 -22.24 -37.00
C ALA A 285 18.60 -21.63 -36.43
N SER A 286 18.70 -20.31 -36.26
CA SER A 286 17.66 -19.29 -36.43
C SER A 286 16.58 -19.17 -35.35
N PHE A 287 16.74 -18.15 -34.50
CA PHE A 287 15.66 -17.55 -33.73
C PHE A 287 14.60 -16.97 -34.68
N PHE A 288 13.45 -17.64 -34.79
CA PHE A 288 12.20 -17.01 -35.13
C PHE A 288 11.28 -17.13 -33.92
N ALA A 289 11.05 -16.00 -33.24
CA ALA A 289 9.94 -15.89 -32.31
C ALA A 289 8.63 -15.86 -33.13
N PRO A 290 7.66 -16.75 -32.90
CA PRO A 290 6.35 -16.59 -33.51
C PRO A 290 5.62 -15.43 -32.83
N THR A 291 5.16 -14.49 -33.65
CA THR A 291 4.10 -13.53 -33.32
C THR A 291 2.84 -14.31 -32.95
N ILE A 292 2.38 -14.16 -31.72
CA ILE A 292 1.09 -14.68 -31.27
C ILE A 292 0.03 -13.66 -31.71
N ASP A 293 -0.62 -13.92 -32.84
CA ASP A 293 -1.90 -13.30 -33.19
C ASP A 293 -2.99 -13.92 -32.29
N MET A 294 -3.45 -13.16 -31.30
CA MET A 294 -4.61 -13.52 -30.49
C MET A 294 -5.88 -13.13 -31.24
N ALA A 295 -6.46 -14.08 -31.98
CA ALA A 295 -7.83 -13.98 -32.45
C ALA A 295 -8.80 -14.37 -31.32
N PHE A 296 -9.59 -13.41 -30.84
CA PHE A 296 -10.75 -13.67 -29.98
C PHE A 296 -11.92 -14.16 -30.85
N PRO A 297 -12.57 -15.30 -30.54
CA PRO A 297 -13.91 -15.57 -31.04
C PRO A 297 -14.97 -14.84 -30.20
N ASN A 298 -16.04 -14.40 -30.87
CA ASN A 298 -17.19 -13.66 -30.34
C ASN A 298 -17.91 -14.35 -29.19
#